data_AF-A0A6F9CA71-F1
#
_entry.id   AF-A0A6F9CA71-F1
#
_cell.length_a   1.000
_cell.length_b   1.000
_cell.length_c   1.000
_cell.angle_alpha   90.00
_cell.angle_beta   90.00
_cell.angle_gamma   90.00
#
_symmetry.space_group_name_H-M   'P 1'
#
loop_
_entity.id
_entity.type
_entity.pdbx_description
1 polymer ?
#
loop_
_entity_poly.entity_id
_entity_poly.type
_entity_poly.pdbx_seq_one_letter_code
_entity_poly.pdbx_strand_id
1 'polypeptide(L)' 'MANNPIPNLPCVPNDSKWFTPTVDPSISDIFINGNWSMANPSPNCQCSTPQKTTMLPDCPPGAGGLPPPQSVVLAST' A
#
# COMPACT_ATOMS: atom_id res chain seq x y z
N MET A 1 16.56 -26.82 -13.11
CA MET A 1 15.69 -26.08 -14.03
C MET A 1 16.59 -25.23 -14.91
N ALA A 2 16.44 -25.30 -16.24
CA ALA A 2 17.34 -24.60 -17.15
C ALA A 2 17.19 -23.09 -17.00
N ASN A 3 18.28 -22.40 -16.69
CA ASN A 3 18.39 -20.95 -16.64
C ASN A 3 18.27 -20.41 -18.08
N ASN A 4 17.04 -20.12 -18.51
CA ASN A 4 16.76 -19.31 -19.70
C ASN A 4 16.26 -17.93 -19.24
N PRO A 5 17.15 -17.07 -18.70
CA PRO A 5 16.75 -15.73 -18.29
C PRO A 5 16.29 -14.93 -19.51
N ILE A 6 15.26 -14.10 -19.33
CA ILE A 6 14.83 -13.14 -20.34
C ILE A 6 16.05 -12.24 -20.63
N PRO A 7 16.41 -11.99 -21.91
CA PRO A 7 17.53 -11.11 -22.23
C PRO A 7 17.35 -9.74 -21.56
N ASN A 8 18.36 -9.32 -20.79
CA ASN A 8 18.36 -8.12 -19.91
C ASN A 8 17.61 -8.22 -18.56
N LEU A 9 17.06 -9.38 -18.19
CA LEU A 9 16.49 -9.61 -16.85
C LEU A 9 17.05 -10.91 -16.26
N PRO A 10 18.35 -10.94 -15.87
CA PRO A 10 18.94 -12.11 -15.25
C PRO A 10 18.26 -12.39 -13.90
N CYS A 11 17.92 -13.65 -13.65
CA CYS A 11 17.39 -14.11 -12.36
C CYS A 11 18.52 -14.13 -11.32
N VAL A 12 18.92 -12.95 -10.84
CA VAL A 12 19.89 -12.81 -9.75
C VAL A 12 19.12 -12.84 -8.43
N PRO A 13 19.41 -13.77 -7.51
CA PRO A 13 18.90 -13.71 -6.15
C PRO A 13 19.35 -12.39 -5.53
N ASN A 14 18.42 -11.48 -5.26
CA ASN A 14 18.72 -10.24 -4.56
C ASN A 14 18.24 -10.40 -3.11
N ASP A 15 19.15 -10.26 -2.15
CA ASP A 15 18.82 -10.17 -0.72
C ASP A 15 18.21 -8.80 -0.40
N SER A 16 17.13 -8.47 -1.10
CA SER A 16 16.38 -7.23 -0.91
C SER A 16 15.85 -7.22 0.53
N LYS A 17 16.44 -6.39 1.39
CA LYS A 17 15.88 -6.11 2.70
C LYS A 17 14.61 -5.29 2.49
N TRP A 18 13.49 -5.79 3.02
CA TRP A 18 12.22 -5.10 2.97
C TRP A 18 11.99 -4.32 4.25
N PHE A 19 11.43 -3.13 4.15
CA PHE A 19 11.01 -2.35 5.32
C PHE A 19 9.65 -1.70 5.06
N THR A 20 8.80 -1.64 6.09
CA THR A 20 7.55 -0.86 6.03
C THR A 20 7.88 0.59 6.35
N PRO A 21 7.55 1.56 5.50
CA PRO A 21 7.84 2.96 5.76
C PRO A 21 6.96 3.48 6.90
N THR A 22 7.54 4.38 7.71
CA THR A 22 6.83 5.04 8.81
C THR A 22 5.77 6.01 8.28
N VAL A 23 4.62 6.05 8.96
CA VAL A 23 3.52 6.98 8.66
C VAL A 23 3.40 8.03 9.77
N ASP A 24 2.57 9.05 9.55
CA ASP A 24 2.28 10.06 10.57
C ASP A 24 1.79 9.41 11.89
N PRO A 25 2.21 9.90 13.07
CA PRO A 25 1.80 9.35 14.36
C PRO A 25 0.28 9.21 14.52
N SER A 26 -0.50 10.16 14.00
CA SER A 26 -1.97 10.10 14.04
C SER A 26 -2.53 8.91 13.25
N ILE A 27 -1.94 8.60 12.10
CA ILE A 27 -2.29 7.42 11.30
C ILE A 27 -1.87 6.13 12.02
N SER A 28 -0.67 6.12 12.59
CA SER A 28 -0.19 4.95 13.34
C SER A 28 -1.05 4.65 14.57
N ASP A 29 -1.52 5.68 15.27
CA ASP A 29 -2.40 5.57 16.42
C ASP A 29 -3.77 4.99 16.04
N ILE A 30 -4.32 5.41 14.89
CA ILE A 30 -5.56 4.82 14.33
C ILE A 30 -5.41 3.31 14.12
N PHE A 31 -4.27 2.84 13.61
CA PHE A 31 -4.07 1.40 13.39
C PHE A 31 -3.80 0.62 14.69
N ILE A 32 -3.11 1.22 15.65
CA ILE A 32 -2.74 0.55 16.92
C ILE A 32 -3.91 0.53 17.90
N ASN A 33 -4.62 1.65 18.04
CA ASN A 33 -5.65 1.88 19.05
C ASN A 33 -7.08 1.92 18.47
N GLY A 34 -7.23 1.81 17.15
CA GLY A 34 -8.53 1.82 16.48
C GLY A 34 -9.40 0.63 16.86
N ASN A 35 -10.67 0.90 17.19
CA ASN A 35 -11.67 -0.14 17.41
C ASN A 35 -12.30 -0.57 16.08
N TRP A 36 -11.55 -1.41 15.34
CA TRP A 36 -11.98 -1.94 14.05
C TRP A 36 -13.06 -2.99 14.26
N SER A 37 -14.29 -2.63 13.94
CA SER A 37 -15.42 -3.56 13.97
C SER A 37 -16.12 -3.57 12.61
N MET A 38 -16.79 -4.68 12.31
CA MET A 38 -17.65 -4.80 11.12
C MET A 38 -18.83 -3.81 11.14
N ALA A 39 -19.02 -3.05 12.22
CA ALA A 39 -20.06 -2.04 12.34
C ALA A 39 -19.86 -0.83 11.42
N ASN A 40 -18.64 -0.58 10.94
CA ASN A 40 -18.34 0.44 9.93
C ASN A 40 -17.79 -0.21 8.65
N PRO A 41 -18.65 -0.83 7.83
CA PRO A 41 -18.25 -1.33 6.53
C PRO A 41 -17.88 -0.18 5.59
N SER A 42 -17.15 -0.50 4.52
CA SER A 42 -16.90 0.45 3.43
C SER A 42 -18.22 1.03 2.91
N PRO A 43 -18.28 2.34 2.61
CA PRO A 43 -19.49 2.97 2.10
C PRO A 43 -19.92 2.37 0.76
N ASN A 44 -21.21 2.46 0.47
CA ASN A 44 -21.78 2.04 -0.82
C ASN A 44 -21.19 2.86 -1.98
N CYS A 45 -21.23 2.29 -3.19
CA CYS A 45 -20.80 2.96 -4.41
C CYS A 45 -21.58 4.27 -4.62
N GLN A 46 -20.87 5.34 -5.00
CA GLN A 46 -21.46 6.64 -5.29
C GLN A 46 -21.28 6.99 -6.78
N CYS A 47 -22.36 7.41 -7.41
CA CYS A 47 -22.32 7.88 -8.79
C CYS A 47 -21.80 9.32 -8.87
N SER A 48 -20.99 9.61 -9.89
CA SER A 48 -20.58 10.98 -10.19
C SER A 48 -21.77 11.86 -10.57
N THR A 49 -21.72 13.14 -10.20
CA THR A 49 -22.69 14.16 -10.59
C THR A 49 -22.02 15.23 -11.46
N PRO A 50 -22.76 16.07 -12.20
CA PRO A 50 -22.17 17.16 -12.96
C PRO A 50 -21.36 18.16 -12.11
N GLN A 51 -21.65 18.26 -10.81
CA GLN A 51 -20.89 19.11 -9.88
C GLN A 51 -19.70 18.39 -9.23
N LYS A 52 -19.72 17.05 -9.16
CA LYS A 52 -18.67 16.24 -8.52
C LYS A 52 -18.44 14.94 -9.29
N THR A 53 -17.37 14.93 -10.09
CA THR A 53 -16.83 13.71 -10.69
C THR A 53 -15.85 13.08 -9.71
N THR A 54 -16.09 11.83 -9.33
CA THR A 54 -15.33 11.16 -8.28
C THR A 54 -15.20 9.67 -8.61
N MET A 55 -13.98 9.14 -8.51
CA MET A 55 -13.71 7.71 -8.65
C MET A 55 -13.76 6.96 -7.32
N LEU A 56 -13.34 7.59 -6.22
CA LEU A 56 -13.41 7.02 -4.87
C LEU A 56 -14.17 7.97 -3.94
N PRO A 57 -15.01 7.46 -3.03
CA PRO A 57 -15.64 8.29 -2.02
C PRO A 57 -14.58 9.00 -1.17
N ASP A 58 -14.99 10.07 -0.48
CA ASP A 58 -14.10 10.73 0.47
C ASP A 58 -13.71 9.73 1.57
N CYS A 59 -12.41 9.45 1.66
CA CYS A 59 -11.86 8.44 2.56
C CYS A 59 -11.29 9.07 3.83
N PRO A 60 -11.52 8.47 5.01
CA PRO A 60 -10.92 8.95 6.25
C PRO A 60 -9.39 8.70 6.28
N PRO A 61 -8.64 9.41 7.13
CA PRO A 61 -7.25 9.11 7.42
C PRO A 61 -7.10 7.65 7.86
N GLY A 62 -6.21 6.89 7.20
CA GLY A 62 -6.01 5.45 7.45
C GLY A 62 -6.85 4.51 6.57
N ALA A 63 -7.72 5.06 5.70
CA ALA A 63 -8.33 4.25 4.64
C ALA A 63 -7.24 3.67 3.72
N GLY A 64 -7.35 2.37 3.43
CA GLY A 64 -6.39 1.65 2.58
C GLY A 64 -5.25 0.96 3.34
N GLY A 65 -5.11 1.17 4.66
CA GLY A 65 -4.11 0.48 5.48
C GLY A 65 -2.74 1.16 5.50
N LEU A 66 -1.79 0.49 6.17
CA LEU A 66 -0.39 0.93 6.17
C LEU A 66 0.25 0.77 4.79
N PRO A 67 1.22 1.62 4.44
CA PRO A 67 1.93 1.52 3.17
C PRO A 67 2.63 0.15 3.04
N PRO A 68 2.71 -0.41 1.82
CA PRO A 68 3.34 -1.69 1.61
C PRO A 68 4.85 -1.63 1.89
N PRO A 69 5.47 -2.78 2.26
CA PRO A 69 6.92 -2.87 2.41
C PRO A 69 7.64 -2.44 1.13
N GLN A 70 8.69 -1.64 1.29
CA GLN A 70 9.58 -1.18 0.23
C GLN A 70 10.85 -2.02 0.24
N SER A 71 11.41 -2.29 -0.94
CA SER A 71 12.72 -2.92 -1.05
C SER A 71 13.81 -1.87 -0.90
N VAL A 72 14.82 -2.16 -0.08
CA VAL A 72 16.06 -1.41 -0.08
C VAL A 72 16.91 -1.92 -1.24
N VAL A 73 17.06 -1.13 -2.30
CA VAL A 73 18.11 -1.38 -3.27
C VAL A 73 19.42 -1.02 -2.58
N LEU A 74 20.10 -2.03 -2.03
CA LEU A 74 21.52 -1.89 -1.69
C LEU A 74 22.22 -1.54 -3.00
N ALA A 75 22.61 -0.28 -3.16
CA ALA A 75 23.40 0.14 -4.30
C ALA A 75 24.65 -0.76 -4.33
N SER A 76 24.73 -1.61 -5.34
CA SER A 76 25.93 -2.37 -5.64
C SER A 76 27.05 -1.37 -5.88
N THR A 77 27.87 -1.15 -4.87
CA THR A 77 29.19 -0.51 -5.01
C THR A 77 30.17 -1.56 -5.49
#